data_AF-A0A0N4WDD6-F1
#
_entry.id   AF-A0A0N4WDD6-F1
#
_cell.length_a   1.000
_cell.length_b   1.000
_cell.length_c   1.000
_cell.angle_alpha   90.00
_cell.angle_beta   90.00
_cell.angle_gamma   90.00
#
_symmetry.space_group_name_H-M   'P 1'
#
loop_
_entity.id
_entity.type
_entity.pdbx_description
1 polymer ?
#
loop_
_entity_poly.entity_id
_entity_poly.type
_entity_poly.pdbx_seq_one_letter_code
_entity_poly.pdbx_strand_id
1 'polypeptide(L)'
;MVGGAAAFAIYDRDHLRLLNIINDAHQKNSYDLELFIHCSLDIVDEKAVKANEMFLGHLYTDQKYKSFGFITNTGVRMILVLEANNLEWKDFDIRTLFKRFHNLYCNAISNPFHTFGEEIRSK
;
A
#
# COMPACT_ATOMS: atom_id res chain seq x y z
N MET A 1 4.22 16.03 -1.33
CA MET A 1 4.48 14.83 -2.15
C MET A 1 4.01 15.14 -3.55
N VAL A 2 4.92 15.18 -4.53
CA VAL A 2 4.68 15.66 -5.90
C VAL A 2 4.37 14.47 -6.81
N GLY A 3 3.33 14.60 -7.65
CA GLY A 3 3.16 13.86 -8.90
C GLY A 3 2.46 12.50 -8.84
N GLY A 4 1.15 12.49 -8.61
CA GLY A 4 0.26 11.38 -9.03
C GLY A 4 0.19 10.12 -8.16
N ALA A 5 0.59 10.19 -6.88
CA ALA A 5 0.21 9.19 -5.89
C ALA A 5 -1.16 9.53 -5.29
N ALA A 6 -2.12 8.61 -5.45
CA ALA A 6 -3.50 8.81 -5.06
C ALA A 6 -3.77 8.33 -3.62
N ALA A 7 -3.27 7.14 -3.27
CA ALA A 7 -3.42 6.57 -1.94
C ALA A 7 -2.32 5.57 -1.59
N PHE A 8 -2.09 5.36 -0.29
CA PHE A 8 -1.22 4.33 0.24
C PHE A 8 -1.89 3.67 1.45
N ALA A 9 -1.93 2.34 1.47
CA ALA A 9 -2.59 1.58 2.52
C ALA A 9 -1.70 0.45 3.05
N ILE A 10 -1.82 0.17 4.34
CA ILE A 10 -1.18 -0.95 5.01
C ILE A 10 -2.25 -1.78 5.72
N TYR A 11 -2.24 -3.08 5.45
CA TYR A 11 -3.10 -4.07 6.10
C TYR A 11 -2.24 -5.08 6.85
N ASP A 12 -2.68 -5.46 8.04
CA ASP A 12 -2.09 -6.56 8.78
C ASP A 12 -2.43 -7.91 8.14
N ARG A 13 -1.84 -8.98 8.68
CA ARG A 13 -2.13 -10.36 8.30
C ARG A 13 -3.62 -10.70 8.45
N ASP A 14 -4.26 -10.22 9.51
CA ASP A 14 -5.67 -10.47 9.84
C ASP A 14 -6.63 -9.51 9.11
N HIS A 15 -6.20 -8.94 7.98
CA HIS A 15 -6.96 -7.98 7.15
C HIS A 15 -7.38 -6.69 7.90
N LEU A 16 -6.78 -6.42 9.06
CA LEU A 16 -6.97 -5.19 9.81
C LEU A 16 -6.25 -4.03 9.11
N ARG A 17 -6.96 -2.92 8.91
CA ARG A 17 -6.40 -1.72 8.29
C ARG A 17 -5.54 -0.97 9.30
N LEU A 18 -4.22 -1.01 9.11
CA LEU A 18 -3.24 -0.36 9.98
C LEU A 18 -2.99 1.11 9.58
N LEU A 19 -3.10 1.41 8.29
CA LEU A 19 -2.89 2.75 7.77
C LEU A 19 -3.66 2.92 6.45
N ASN A 20 -4.33 4.06 6.28
CA ASN A 20 -4.86 4.49 5.00
C ASN A 20 -4.60 5.98 4.82
N ILE A 21 -3.75 6.32 3.85
CA ILE A 21 -3.42 7.70 3.50
C ILE A 21 -3.97 7.95 2.11
N ILE A 22 -4.89 8.90 2.01
CA ILE A 22 -5.45 9.37 0.75
C ILE A 22 -4.94 10.80 0.54
N ASN A 23 -4.48 11.11 -0.66
CA ASN A 23 -4.04 12.45 -1.01
C ASN A 23 -5.25 13.41 -1.03
N ASP A 24 -5.08 14.61 -0.46
CA ASP A 24 -6.14 15.63 -0.33
C ASP A 24 -6.82 15.96 -1.66
N ALA A 25 -6.08 15.91 -2.78
CA ALA A 25 -6.62 16.12 -4.11
C ALA A 25 -7.72 15.10 -4.51
N HIS A 26 -7.69 13.90 -3.93
CA HIS A 26 -8.62 12.81 -4.23
C HIS A 26 -9.60 12.50 -3.09
N GLN A 27 -9.70 13.34 -2.05
CA GLN A 27 -10.66 13.11 -0.95
C GLN A 27 -12.11 12.97 -1.43
N LYS A 28 -12.51 13.69 -2.49
CA LYS A 28 -13.85 13.57 -3.09
C LYS A 28 -14.16 12.16 -3.62
N ASN A 29 -13.12 11.41 -3.99
CA ASN A 29 -13.22 10.06 -4.55
C ASN A 29 -12.77 9.00 -3.55
N SER A 30 -12.82 9.30 -2.24
CA SER A 30 -12.33 8.39 -1.19
C SER A 30 -12.98 7.01 -1.26
N TYR A 31 -14.29 6.93 -1.49
CA TYR A 31 -15.01 5.65 -1.58
C TYR A 31 -14.55 4.79 -2.77
N ASP A 32 -14.40 5.41 -3.95
CA ASP A 32 -13.90 4.72 -5.14
C ASP A 32 -12.48 4.18 -4.90
N LEU A 33 -11.63 4.96 -4.24
CA LEU A 33 -10.26 4.56 -3.88
C LEU A 33 -10.24 3.44 -2.85
N GLU A 34 -11.06 3.50 -1.81
CA GLU A 34 -11.15 2.43 -0.81
C GLU A 34 -11.62 1.12 -1.46
N LEU A 35 -12.64 1.16 -2.31
CA LEU A 35 -13.09 -0.02 -3.06
C LEU A 35 -11.96 -0.58 -3.95
N PHE A 36 -11.23 0.30 -4.65
CA PHE A 36 -10.10 -0.09 -5.48
C PHE A 36 -8.95 -0.73 -4.66
N ILE A 37 -8.68 -0.21 -3.47
CA ILE A 37 -7.69 -0.80 -2.56
C ILE A 37 -8.15 -2.19 -2.10
N HIS A 38 -9.44 -2.35 -1.76
CA HIS A 38 -9.99 -3.65 -1.35
C HIS A 38 -9.90 -4.70 -2.47
N CYS A 39 -10.27 -4.37 -3.71
CA CYS A 39 -10.08 -5.28 -4.84
C CYS A 39 -8.58 -5.58 -5.10
N SER A 40 -7.69 -4.62 -4.83
CA SER A 40 -6.23 -4.84 -4.96
C SER A 40 -5.73 -5.85 -3.94
N LEU A 41 -6.35 -5.88 -2.75
CA LEU A 41 -5.96 -6.77 -1.66
C LEU A 41 -6.19 -8.24 -2.01
N ASP A 42 -7.30 -8.55 -2.67
CA ASP A 42 -7.60 -9.91 -3.14
C ASP A 42 -6.51 -10.42 -4.10
N ILE A 43 -6.05 -9.55 -5.02
CA ILE A 43 -4.97 -9.88 -5.98
C ILE A 43 -3.62 -10.03 -5.27
N VAL A 44 -3.37 -9.24 -4.21
CA VAL A 44 -2.17 -9.41 -3.37
C VAL A 44 -2.16 -10.80 -2.74
N ASP A 45 -3.28 -11.24 -2.18
CA ASP A 45 -3.40 -12.56 -1.54
C ASP A 45 -3.18 -13.70 -2.56
N GLU A 46 -3.72 -13.59 -3.77
CA GLU A 46 -3.48 -14.57 -4.84
C GLU A 46 -2.01 -14.63 -5.30
N LYS A 47 -1.37 -13.46 -5.45
CA LYS A 47 0.03 -13.37 -5.91
C LYS A 47 1.02 -13.76 -4.82
N ALA A 48 0.72 -13.47 -3.55
CA ALA A 48 1.59 -13.74 -2.42
C ALA A 48 1.96 -15.23 -2.29
N VAL A 49 1.01 -16.13 -2.57
CA VAL A 49 1.22 -17.59 -2.50
C VAL A 49 2.32 -18.06 -3.46
N LYS A 50 2.52 -17.35 -4.58
CA LYS A 50 3.47 -17.71 -5.65
C LYS A 50 4.69 -16.80 -5.69
N ALA A 51 4.78 -15.83 -4.79
CA ALA A 51 5.80 -14.80 -4.83
C ALA A 51 7.12 -15.29 -4.21
N ASN A 52 8.21 -15.13 -4.96
CA ASN A 52 9.57 -15.39 -4.46
C ASN A 52 10.22 -14.13 -3.84
N GLU A 53 9.57 -12.98 -3.97
CA GLU A 53 10.03 -11.71 -3.45
C GLU A 53 8.89 -10.89 -2.83
N MET A 54 9.23 -9.98 -1.92
CA MET A 54 8.25 -9.15 -1.21
C MET A 54 7.53 -8.15 -2.12
N PHE A 55 8.16 -7.70 -3.20
CA PHE A 55 7.52 -6.79 -4.15
C PHE A 55 6.74 -7.57 -5.19
N LEU A 56 5.41 -7.39 -5.22
CA LEU A 56 4.52 -8.12 -6.14
C LEU A 56 4.37 -7.42 -7.50
N GLY A 57 4.97 -6.24 -7.64
CA GLY A 57 4.88 -5.43 -8.85
C GLY A 57 3.50 -4.82 -9.03
N HIS A 58 3.18 -4.58 -10.30
CA HIS A 58 1.86 -4.10 -10.71
C HIS A 58 0.78 -5.15 -10.42
N LEU A 59 -0.32 -4.75 -9.78
CA LEU A 59 -1.44 -5.63 -9.44
C LEU A 59 -2.52 -5.57 -10.51
N TYR A 60 -3.20 -4.44 -10.62
CA TYR A 60 -4.15 -4.18 -11.70
C TYR A 60 -4.30 -2.67 -11.97
N THR A 61 -4.84 -2.36 -13.14
CA THR A 61 -5.12 -0.99 -13.60
C THR A 61 -6.59 -0.89 -13.98
N ASP A 62 -7.22 0.20 -13.57
CA ASP A 62 -8.51 0.68 -14.06
C ASP A 62 -8.31 1.98 -14.86
N GLN A 63 -9.37 2.56 -15.42
CA GLN A 63 -9.33 3.80 -16.20
C GLN A 63 -8.74 4.99 -15.43
N LYS A 64 -8.93 5.02 -14.10
CA LYS A 64 -8.49 6.14 -13.25
C LYS A 64 -7.19 5.85 -12.50
N TYR A 65 -7.00 4.62 -12.04
CA TYR A 65 -5.97 4.27 -11.07
C TYR A 65 -5.24 2.98 -11.43
N LYS A 66 -4.01 2.85 -10.94
CA LYS A 66 -3.22 1.62 -10.99
C LYS A 66 -2.64 1.30 -9.63
N SER A 67 -2.65 0.02 -9.24
CA SER A 67 -2.11 -0.43 -7.96
C SER A 67 -0.80 -1.21 -8.11
N PHE A 68 0.00 -1.10 -7.06
CA PHE A 68 1.20 -1.89 -6.83
C PHE A 68 1.16 -2.52 -5.45
N GLY A 69 1.68 -3.74 -5.34
CA GLY A 69 1.62 -4.54 -4.12
C GLY A 69 3.00 -4.85 -3.55
N PHE A 70 3.07 -4.89 -2.23
CA PHE A 70 4.22 -5.36 -1.49
C PHE A 70 3.74 -6.15 -0.28
N ILE A 71 4.26 -7.36 -0.09
CA ILE A 71 3.96 -8.20 1.05
C ILE A 71 5.23 -8.50 1.84
N THR A 72 5.19 -8.27 3.13
CA THR A 72 6.30 -8.58 4.04
C THR A 72 6.33 -10.07 4.39
N ASN A 73 7.47 -10.55 4.89
CA ASN A 73 7.59 -11.90 5.41
C ASN A 73 6.65 -12.20 6.60
N THR A 74 6.18 -11.18 7.32
CA THR A 74 5.21 -11.34 8.41
C THR A 74 3.76 -11.36 7.92
N GLY A 75 3.51 -11.16 6.63
CA GLY A 75 2.16 -11.14 6.04
C GLY A 75 1.47 -9.77 6.08
N VAL A 76 2.19 -8.71 6.45
CA VAL A 76 1.71 -7.32 6.31
C VAL A 76 1.72 -6.96 4.83
N ARG A 77 0.60 -6.42 4.36
CA ARG A 77 0.35 -6.08 2.95
C ARG A 77 0.36 -4.57 2.80
N MET A 78 1.13 -4.08 1.85
CA MET A 78 1.21 -2.66 1.52
C MET A 78 0.76 -2.46 0.08
N ILE A 79 -0.13 -1.49 -0.11
CA ILE A 79 -0.71 -1.17 -1.42
C ILE A 79 -0.43 0.29 -1.71
N LEU A 80 0.12 0.56 -2.89
CA LEU A 80 0.29 1.90 -3.44
C LEU A 80 -0.64 2.07 -4.63
N VAL A 81 -1.44 3.14 -4.61
CA VAL A 81 -2.33 3.52 -5.71
C VAL A 81 -1.81 4.79 -6.35
N LEU A 82 -1.57 4.73 -7.65
CA LEU A 82 -1.17 5.86 -8.48
C LEU A 82 -2.28 6.17 -9.48
N GLU A 83 -2.28 7.37 -10.04
CA GLU A 83 -3.10 7.67 -11.21
C GLU A 83 -2.67 6.80 -12.40
N ALA A 84 -3.63 6.32 -13.20
CA ALA A 84 -3.36 5.42 -14.32
C ALA A 84 -2.38 6.05 -15.35
N ASN A 85 -2.54 7.36 -15.60
CA ASN A 85 -1.72 8.11 -16.56
C ASN A 85 -0.34 8.51 -16.03
N ASN A 86 -0.02 8.18 -14.78
CA ASN A 86 1.25 8.55 -14.18
C ASN A 86 2.39 7.69 -14.76
N LEU A 87 3.24 8.27 -15.60
CA LEU A 87 4.39 7.59 -16.20
C LEU A 87 5.71 7.86 -15.46
N GLU A 88 5.70 8.73 -14.45
CA GLU A 88 6.91 9.16 -13.75
C GLU A 88 7.47 8.05 -12.85
N TRP A 89 6.58 7.30 -12.20
CA TRP A 89 6.96 6.23 -11.27
C TRP A 89 7.27 4.94 -12.01
N LYS A 90 8.53 4.52 -11.96
CA LYS A 90 9.00 3.24 -12.47
C LYS A 90 9.03 2.20 -11.34
N ASP A 91 9.00 0.92 -11.71
CA ASP A 91 9.07 -0.20 -10.76
C ASP A 91 10.26 -0.11 -9.79
N PHE A 92 11.41 0.40 -10.25
CA PHE A 92 12.59 0.61 -9.40
C PHE A 92 12.32 1.62 -8.27
N ASP A 93 11.70 2.75 -8.60
CA ASP A 93 11.38 3.82 -7.65
C ASP A 93 10.31 3.35 -6.66
N ILE A 94 9.29 2.66 -7.18
CA ILE A 94 8.19 2.09 -6.38
C ILE A 94 8.73 1.02 -5.41
N ARG A 95 9.62 0.14 -5.88
CA ARG A 95 10.28 -0.86 -5.02
C ARG A 95 11.10 -0.20 -3.92
N THR A 96 11.81 0.88 -4.23
CA THR A 96 12.58 1.65 -3.25
C THR A 96 11.67 2.32 -2.23
N LEU A 97 10.53 2.86 -2.68
CA LEU A 97 9.51 3.46 -1.84
C LEU A 97 8.91 2.43 -0.86
N PHE A 98 8.52 1.25 -1.32
CA PHE A 98 8.01 0.18 -0.45
C PHE A 98 9.02 -0.25 0.60
N LYS A 99 10.31 -0.42 0.22
CA LYS A 99 11.36 -0.73 1.20
C LYS A 99 11.49 0.35 2.27
N ARG A 100 11.40 1.63 1.88
CA ARG A 100 11.43 2.74 2.83
C ARG A 100 10.22 2.71 3.77
N PHE A 101 9.02 2.49 3.25
CA PHE A 101 7.81 2.36 4.07
C PHE A 101 7.87 1.15 5.01
N HIS A 102 8.40 0.02 4.55
CA HIS A 102 8.61 -1.15 5.39
C HIS A 102 9.55 -0.84 6.57
N ASN A 103 10.67 -0.16 6.32
CA ASN A 103 11.58 0.26 7.39
C ASN A 103 10.89 1.22 8.39
N LEU A 104 10.08 2.16 7.90
CA LEU A 104 9.31 3.06 8.76
C LEU A 104 8.26 2.32 9.59
N TYR A 105 7.56 1.35 8.97
CA TYR A 105 6.62 0.47 9.64
C TYR A 105 7.33 -0.31 10.76
N CYS A 106 8.46 -0.96 10.47
CA CYS A 106 9.27 -1.67 11.46
C CYS A 106 9.67 -0.78 12.64
N ASN A 107 10.08 0.46 12.37
CA ASN A 107 10.42 1.42 13.42
C ASN A 107 9.20 1.80 14.27
N ALA A 108 8.02 1.97 13.65
CA ALA A 108 6.79 2.30 14.36
C ALA A 108 6.33 1.16 15.29
N ILE A 109 6.37 -0.09 14.81
CA ILE A 109 5.98 -1.26 15.61
C ILE A 109 7.02 -1.67 16.66
N SER A 110 8.27 -1.21 16.53
CA SER A 110 9.33 -1.44 17.53
C SER A 110 9.17 -0.58 18.79
N ASN A 111 8.18 0.32 18.81
CA ASN A 111 7.86 1.09 20.00
C ASN A 111 7.23 0.16 21.07
N PRO A 112 7.77 0.08 22.30
CA PRO A 112 7.23 -0.79 23.35
C PRO A 112 5.82 -0.42 23.82
N PHE A 113 5.34 0.79 23.48
CA PHE A 113 3.98 1.25 23.74
C PHE A 113 3.03 1.03 22.56
N HIS A 114 3.52 0.44 21.45
CA HIS A 114 2.67 0.08 20.32
C HIS A 114 1.96 -1.25 20.57
N THR A 115 0.68 -1.24 20.28
CA THR A 115 -0.28 -2.33 20.38
C THR A 115 -0.50 -2.90 18.98
N PHE A 116 -0.21 -4.19 18.81
CA PHE A 116 -0.43 -4.87 17.54
C PHE A 116 -1.92 -4.85 17.15
N GLY A 117 -2.19 -4.66 15.85
CA GLY A 117 -3.54 -4.58 15.31
C GLY A 117 -4.21 -3.21 15.45
N GLU A 118 -3.60 -2.25 16.17
CA GLU A 118 -4.10 -0.88 16.22
C GLU A 118 -3.61 -0.04 15.03
N GLU A 119 -4.44 0.92 14.63
CA GLU A 119 -4.11 1.87 13.58
C GLU A 119 -2.88 2.69 13.97
N ILE A 120 -1.91 2.79 13.06
CA ILE A 120 -0.68 3.53 13.28
C ILE A 120 -0.99 5.02 13.23
N ARG A 121 -1.13 5.63 14.40
CA ARG A 121 -1.38 7.06 14.57
C ARG A 121 -0.11 7.75 15.07
N SER A 122 0.63 8.37 14.16
CA SER A 122 1.72 9.29 14.50
C SER A 122 1.44 10.63 13.80
N LYS A 123 1.47 11.72 14.57
CA LYS A 123 1.42 13.09 14.03
C LYS A 123 2.73 13.45 13.34
#